data_AF-A0A2N5UFQ3-F1
#
_entry.id   AF-A0A2N5UFQ3-F1
#
_cell.length_a   1.000
_cell.length_b   1.000
_cell.length_c   1.000
_cell.angle_alpha   90.00
_cell.angle_beta   90.00
_cell.angle_gamma   90.00
#
_symmetry.space_group_name_H-M   'P 1'
#
loop_
_entity.id
_entity.type
_entity.pdbx_description
1 polymer ?
#
loop_
_entity_poly.entity_id
_entity_poly.type
_entity_poly.pdbx_seq_one_letter_code
_entity_poly.pdbx_strand_id
1 'polypeptide(L)'
;MSTAVWLRRKFGNAVNRRLETRVELADLLCMTNPHSHSGRNYQTGFFMRQWRKQRHFQSSHTEEDNDRRLKLVKLYKDEAILELLRKRLTGPELFLATQEEVDQLLDNISQKAKELTSEAELLHRTVTGGGEQRSEEQRLLLLLWDAKSTLFTHAVNLHAERQPVVNSRTIGARLGTKLKEKIFKAIQARRPAVNKSIAAFNKCYADYISKFPNQMLSDFTGNLTYEAFAALPLDDKFWNDGLYFHSKAAWAVDPNVRAGINCVLILSRIQEEFQLISQELARAVGWAISHHNHLSNYIAYIEDRYEQLRRYHRQMSGLPDSEVEEEDVVPLDHIDAMHMGGISRRHKMKLIVQEMKVSLEKHEILVEQWSEDVVWLWARCQPLPNKPHIHQWHDLMARIATRKASEEAIDEDVEEAAIDMGALDGEDASKDWIRETDLAGIEDDLATL
;
A
#
# COMPACT_ATOMS: atom_id res chain seq x y z
N MET A 1 -4.11 -13.51 -11.25
CA MET A 1 -3.64 -12.37 -12.07
C MET A 1 -2.14 -12.51 -12.17
N SER A 2 -1.58 -12.68 -13.37
CA SER A 2 -0.13 -12.85 -13.57
C SER A 2 0.62 -11.52 -13.35
N THR A 3 1.92 -11.61 -13.07
CA THR A 3 2.79 -10.43 -12.84
C THR A 3 2.77 -9.47 -14.03
N ALA A 4 2.81 -9.99 -15.26
CA ALA A 4 2.80 -9.18 -16.47
C ALA A 4 1.48 -8.40 -16.67
N VAL A 5 0.33 -9.07 -16.45
CA VAL A 5 -1.00 -8.44 -16.48
C VAL A 5 -1.12 -7.35 -15.41
N TRP A 6 -0.60 -7.61 -14.21
CA TRP A 6 -0.60 -6.61 -13.13
C TRP A 6 0.25 -5.39 -13.48
N LEU A 7 1.45 -5.57 -14.06
CA LEU A 7 2.30 -4.47 -14.53
C LEU A 7 1.63 -3.66 -15.63
N ARG A 8 0.97 -4.31 -16.59
CA ARG A 8 0.21 -3.63 -17.67
C ARG A 8 -0.92 -2.79 -17.11
N ARG A 9 -1.70 -3.34 -16.17
CA ARG A 9 -2.77 -2.60 -15.49
C ARG A 9 -2.22 -1.41 -14.71
N LYS A 10 -1.12 -1.60 -13.97
CA LYS A 10 -0.48 -0.53 -13.20
C LYS A 10 0.01 0.59 -14.12
N PHE A 11 0.61 0.25 -15.26
CA PHE A 11 1.01 1.21 -16.27
C PHE A 11 -0.18 2.00 -16.84
N GLY A 12 -1.27 1.32 -17.21
CA GLY A 12 -2.49 1.97 -17.69
C GLY A 12 -3.07 2.96 -16.67
N ASN A 13 -3.16 2.55 -15.40
CA ASN A 13 -3.61 3.44 -14.32
C ASN A 13 -2.69 4.66 -14.14
N ALA A 14 -1.38 4.48 -14.22
CA ALA A 14 -0.41 5.58 -14.14
C ALA A 14 -0.56 6.57 -15.31
N VAL A 15 -0.84 6.08 -16.52
CA VAL A 15 -1.12 6.92 -17.69
C VAL A 15 -2.42 7.73 -17.50
N ASN A 16 -3.50 7.07 -17.08
CA ASN A 16 -4.78 7.75 -16.84
C ASN A 16 -4.64 8.83 -15.77
N ARG A 17 -4.02 8.51 -14.63
CA ARG A 17 -3.80 9.49 -13.56
C ARG A 17 -2.93 10.65 -14.04
N ARG A 18 -1.93 10.40 -14.89
CA ARG A 18 -1.10 11.46 -15.49
C ARG A 18 -1.92 12.38 -16.35
N LEU A 19 -2.83 11.86 -17.16
CA LEU A 19 -3.70 12.67 -18.02
C LEU A 19 -4.63 13.54 -17.18
N GLU A 20 -5.34 12.96 -16.22
CA GLU A 20 -6.21 13.68 -15.28
C GLU A 20 -5.46 14.80 -14.55
N THR A 21 -4.30 14.48 -13.97
CA THR A 21 -3.51 15.46 -13.21
C THR A 21 -2.95 16.56 -14.12
N ARG A 22 -2.65 16.27 -15.39
CA ARG A 22 -2.22 17.31 -16.35
C ARG A 22 -3.37 18.25 -16.72
N VAL A 23 -4.60 17.75 -16.80
CA VAL A 23 -5.78 18.59 -17.03
C VAL A 23 -6.01 19.49 -15.82
N GLU A 24 -6.07 18.92 -14.61
CA GLU A 24 -6.20 19.69 -13.36
C GLU A 24 -5.11 20.77 -13.25
N LEU A 25 -3.85 20.43 -13.57
CA LEU A 25 -2.75 21.38 -13.55
C LEU A 25 -2.90 22.46 -14.64
N ALA A 26 -3.36 22.12 -15.83
CA ALA A 26 -3.55 23.07 -16.92
C ALA A 26 -4.61 24.12 -16.57
N ASP A 27 -5.70 23.71 -15.94
CA ASP A 27 -6.75 24.61 -15.45
C ASP A 27 -6.18 25.62 -14.45
N LEU A 28 -5.39 25.13 -13.48
CA LEU A 28 -4.71 26.00 -12.51
C LEU A 28 -3.72 26.96 -13.16
N LEU A 29 -2.96 26.52 -14.17
CA LEU A 29 -2.01 27.36 -14.90
C LEU A 29 -2.70 28.44 -15.75
N CYS A 30 -3.99 28.28 -16.07
CA CYS A 30 -4.78 29.32 -16.75
C CYS A 30 -5.29 30.40 -15.78
N MET A 31 -5.29 30.15 -14.47
CA MET A 31 -5.75 31.10 -13.47
C MET A 31 -4.68 32.15 -13.15
N THR A 32 -5.13 33.39 -12.94
CA THR A 32 -4.29 34.49 -12.47
C THR A 32 -3.78 34.22 -11.07
N ASN A 33 -2.47 34.40 -10.83
CA ASN A 33 -1.86 34.16 -9.52
C ASN A 33 -2.02 35.40 -8.62
N PRO A 34 -2.82 35.34 -7.53
CA PRO A 34 -2.99 36.46 -6.60
C PRO A 34 -1.71 36.83 -5.84
N HIS A 35 -0.74 35.90 -5.76
CA HIS A 35 0.53 36.07 -5.06
C HIS A 35 1.64 36.63 -5.95
N SER A 36 1.31 37.03 -7.18
CA SER A 36 2.23 37.64 -8.13
C SER A 36 1.96 39.13 -8.30
N HIS A 37 2.93 39.97 -7.93
CA HIS A 37 2.88 41.43 -8.15
C HIS A 37 2.73 41.84 -9.63
N SER A 38 2.94 40.90 -10.56
CA SER A 38 2.91 41.14 -12.00
C SER A 38 1.60 40.71 -12.68
N GLY A 39 0.60 40.24 -11.92
CA GLY A 39 -0.68 39.77 -12.47
C GLY A 39 -0.55 38.55 -13.40
N ARG A 40 0.60 37.87 -13.39
CA ARG A 40 0.84 36.67 -14.19
C ARG A 40 0.04 35.48 -13.66
N ASN A 41 -0.27 34.54 -14.54
CA ASN A 41 -0.89 33.28 -14.15
C ASN A 41 0.03 32.40 -13.29
N TYR A 42 -0.56 31.37 -12.68
CA TYR A 42 0.22 30.36 -11.96
C TYR A 42 1.26 29.70 -12.87
N GLN A 43 2.35 29.27 -12.26
CA GLN A 43 3.44 28.58 -12.95
C GLN A 43 3.84 27.33 -12.16
N THR A 44 4.22 26.27 -12.85
CA THR A 44 4.74 25.05 -12.22
C THR A 44 5.92 25.35 -11.28
N GLY A 45 6.81 26.27 -11.68
CA GLY A 45 7.92 26.72 -10.85
C GLY A 45 7.49 27.43 -9.56
N PHE A 46 6.35 28.11 -9.55
CA PHE A 46 5.80 28.72 -8.34
C PHE A 46 5.34 27.65 -7.35
N PHE A 47 4.56 26.65 -7.81
CA PHE A 47 4.12 25.55 -6.94
C PHE A 47 5.31 24.78 -6.35
N MET A 48 6.35 24.50 -7.14
CA MET A 48 7.57 23.86 -6.61
C MET A 48 8.30 24.69 -5.55
N ARG A 49 8.34 26.02 -5.69
CA ARG A 49 8.90 26.90 -4.64
C ARG A 49 8.05 26.87 -3.37
N GLN A 50 6.74 26.87 -3.51
CA GLN A 50 5.82 26.77 -2.38
C GLN A 50 5.96 25.43 -1.65
N TRP A 51 6.08 24.32 -2.40
CA TRP A 51 6.40 23.01 -1.83
C TRP A 51 7.72 23.00 -1.06
N ARG A 52 8.78 23.62 -1.61
CA ARG A 52 10.07 23.73 -0.89
C ARG A 52 9.94 24.50 0.42
N LYS A 53 9.15 25.58 0.44
CA LYS A 53 8.84 26.34 1.66
C LYS A 53 8.08 25.48 2.68
N GLN A 54 7.09 24.71 2.23
CA GLN A 54 6.36 23.78 3.08
C GLN A 54 7.30 22.75 3.71
N ARG A 55 8.16 22.09 2.91
CA ARG A 55 9.14 21.12 3.44
C ARG A 55 10.12 21.75 4.42
N HIS A 56 10.62 22.95 4.10
CA HIS A 56 11.53 23.65 5.00
C HIS A 56 10.85 24.00 6.32
N PHE A 57 9.61 24.49 6.27
CA PHE A 57 8.81 24.78 7.46
C PHE A 57 8.57 23.54 8.32
N GLN A 58 8.25 22.40 7.71
CA GLN A 58 8.09 21.13 8.42
C GLN A 58 9.41 20.62 9.00
N SER A 59 10.52 20.79 8.28
CA SER A 59 11.85 20.40 8.77
C SER A 59 12.37 21.31 9.88
N SER A 60 11.95 22.58 9.91
CA SER A 60 12.37 23.55 10.93
C SER A 60 11.48 23.53 12.18
N HIS A 61 10.27 22.96 12.09
CA HIS A 61 9.41 22.71 13.25
C HIS A 61 9.84 21.40 13.91
N THR A 62 10.63 21.50 14.98
CA THR A 62 11.08 20.34 15.75
C THR A 62 9.93 19.80 16.61
N GLU A 63 10.02 18.53 16.99
CA GLU A 63 9.13 17.91 17.98
C GLU A 63 9.07 18.73 19.28
N GLU A 64 10.20 19.32 19.66
CA GLU A 64 10.34 20.21 20.82
C GLU A 64 9.45 21.47 20.73
N ASP A 65 9.29 22.07 19.55
CA ASP A 65 8.40 23.23 19.37
C ASP A 65 6.93 22.84 19.50
N ASN A 66 6.54 21.65 19.01
CA ASN A 66 5.20 21.12 19.18
C ASN A 66 4.92 20.76 20.65
N ASP A 67 5.89 20.13 21.32
CA ASP A 67 5.81 19.82 22.76
C ASP A 67 5.69 21.08 23.61
N ARG A 68 6.48 22.12 23.29
CA ARG A 68 6.38 23.42 23.94
C ARG A 68 4.99 24.03 23.77
N ARG A 69 4.39 23.94 22.57
CA ARG A 69 3.03 24.42 22.31
C ARG A 69 1.97 23.64 23.08
N LEU A 70 2.08 22.32 23.14
CA LEU A 70 1.18 21.47 23.93
C LEU A 70 1.26 21.81 25.42
N LYS A 71 2.47 22.02 25.95
CA LYS A 71 2.68 22.49 27.33
C LYS A 71 2.06 23.86 27.56
N LEU A 72 2.24 24.81 26.63
CA LEU A 72 1.60 26.13 26.69
C LEU A 72 0.06 26.03 26.71
N VAL A 73 -0.53 25.19 25.85
CA VAL A 73 -1.98 24.95 25.83
C VAL A 73 -2.46 24.39 27.16
N LYS A 74 -1.75 23.41 27.72
CA LYS A 74 -2.07 22.83 29.03
C LYS A 74 -2.04 23.90 30.12
N LEU A 75 -0.97 24.69 30.17
CA LEU A 75 -0.81 25.79 31.11
C LEU A 75 -1.98 26.79 30.99
N TYR A 76 -2.36 27.20 29.78
CA TYR A 76 -3.50 28.12 29.57
C TYR A 76 -4.85 27.54 30.00
N LYS A 77 -5.06 26.23 29.82
CA LYS A 77 -6.28 25.55 30.31
C LYS A 77 -6.29 25.50 31.83
N ASP A 78 -5.15 25.20 32.44
CA ASP A 78 -5.00 25.13 33.90
C ASP A 78 -5.16 26.51 34.56
N GLU A 79 -4.67 27.59 33.93
CA GLU A 79 -4.94 28.98 34.33
C GLU A 79 -6.43 29.31 34.28
N ALA A 80 -7.15 28.90 33.22
CA ALA A 80 -8.58 29.12 33.11
C ALA A 80 -9.39 28.37 34.18
N ILE A 81 -8.96 27.14 34.54
CA ILE A 81 -9.54 26.37 35.64
C ILE A 81 -9.28 27.09 36.97
N LEU A 82 -8.06 27.59 37.18
CA LEU A 82 -7.70 28.32 38.40
C LEU A 82 -8.53 29.61 38.55
N GLU A 83 -8.77 30.35 37.47
CA GLU A 83 -9.67 31.51 37.48
C GLU A 83 -11.13 31.14 37.78
N LEU A 84 -11.61 29.99 37.30
CA LEU A 84 -12.94 29.48 37.69
C LEU A 84 -12.99 29.14 39.19
N LEU A 85 -11.95 28.52 39.74
CA LEU A 85 -11.86 28.22 41.16
C LEU A 85 -11.81 29.51 42.01
N ARG A 86 -11.06 30.53 41.58
CA ARG A 86 -11.07 31.87 42.20
C ARG A 86 -12.45 32.51 42.17
N LYS A 87 -13.18 32.40 41.05
CA LYS A 87 -14.55 32.91 40.95
C LYS A 87 -15.53 32.17 41.86
N ARG A 88 -15.35 30.86 42.06
CA ARG A 88 -16.12 30.09 43.05
C ARG A 88 -15.88 30.56 44.48
N LEU A 89 -14.65 30.98 44.80
CA LEU A 89 -14.32 31.65 46.07
C LEU A 89 -14.95 33.05 46.24
N THR A 90 -15.57 33.61 45.19
CA THR A 90 -16.35 34.85 45.30
C THR A 90 -17.85 34.62 45.15
N GLY A 91 -18.26 33.36 44.95
CA GLY A 91 -19.65 32.99 44.68
C GLY A 91 -20.43 32.58 45.93
N PRO A 92 -21.76 32.49 45.84
CA PRO A 92 -22.61 32.11 46.96
C PRO A 92 -22.45 30.65 47.41
N GLU A 93 -21.78 29.80 46.62
CA GLU A 93 -21.46 28.40 47.00
C GLU A 93 -20.55 28.31 48.23
N LEU A 94 -19.78 29.36 48.52
CA LEU A 94 -18.88 29.44 49.67
C LEU A 94 -19.64 29.40 51.00
N PHE A 95 -20.88 29.90 51.02
CA PHE A 95 -21.73 29.90 52.22
C PHE A 95 -22.24 28.50 52.59
N LEU A 96 -22.10 27.51 51.70
CA LEU A 96 -22.48 26.12 51.93
C LEU A 96 -21.27 25.21 52.24
N ALA A 97 -20.04 25.73 52.11
CA ALA A 97 -18.81 24.99 52.35
C ALA A 97 -18.36 25.14 53.81
N THR A 98 -17.75 24.08 54.36
CA THR A 98 -17.14 24.11 55.69
C THR A 98 -15.82 24.89 55.67
N GLN A 99 -15.39 25.40 56.84
CA GLN A 99 -14.15 26.17 56.94
C GLN A 99 -12.92 25.38 56.48
N GLU A 100 -12.87 24.08 56.78
CA GLU A 100 -11.80 23.17 56.35
C GLU A 100 -11.76 22.98 54.83
N GLU A 101 -12.92 22.89 54.17
CA GLU A 101 -13.00 22.79 52.71
C GLU A 101 -12.57 24.08 52.00
N VAL A 102 -12.83 25.23 52.61
CA VAL A 102 -12.39 26.54 52.11
C VAL A 102 -10.89 26.70 52.25
N ASP A 103 -10.31 26.34 53.40
CA ASP A 103 -8.87 26.40 53.64
C ASP A 103 -8.12 25.44 52.69
N GLN A 104 -8.60 24.20 52.52
CA GLN A 104 -8.06 23.27 51.54
C GLN A 104 -8.13 23.79 50.10
N LEU A 105 -9.23 24.47 49.73
CA LEU A 105 -9.36 25.06 48.40
C LEU A 105 -8.38 26.22 48.20
N LEU A 106 -8.17 27.07 49.21
CA LEU A 106 -7.19 28.16 49.18
C LEU A 106 -5.77 27.64 49.04
N ASP A 107 -5.39 26.62 49.82
CA ASP A 107 -4.08 25.98 49.75
C ASP A 107 -3.83 25.38 48.36
N ASN A 108 -4.81 24.65 47.82
CA ASN A 108 -4.75 24.07 46.47
C ASN A 108 -4.59 25.15 45.37
N ILE A 109 -5.32 26.27 45.47
CA ILE A 109 -5.20 27.39 44.52
C ILE A 109 -3.81 28.03 44.63
N SER A 110 -3.30 28.22 45.85
CA SER A 110 -1.99 28.82 46.08
C SER A 110 -0.85 27.95 45.54
N GLN A 111 -0.94 26.64 45.74
CA GLN A 111 0.03 25.68 45.23
C GLN A 111 -0.01 25.63 43.70
N LYS A 112 -1.19 25.44 43.10
CA LYS A 112 -1.33 25.43 41.63
C LYS A 112 -0.92 26.75 40.99
N ALA A 113 -1.16 27.89 41.64
CA ALA A 113 -0.71 29.18 41.12
C ALA A 113 0.82 29.26 41.05
N LYS A 114 1.53 28.79 42.09
CA LYS A 114 3.00 28.74 42.13
C LYS A 114 3.57 27.80 41.07
N GLU A 115 2.95 26.62 40.91
CA GLU A 115 3.33 25.64 39.88
C GLU A 115 3.19 26.24 38.47
N LEU A 116 2.06 26.89 38.19
CA LEU A 116 1.81 27.52 36.89
C LEU A 116 2.76 28.70 36.61
N THR A 117 3.12 29.50 37.62
CA THR A 117 4.12 30.57 37.44
C THR A 117 5.50 30.02 37.08
N SER A 118 5.92 28.93 37.74
CA SER A 118 7.19 28.25 37.43
C SER A 118 7.17 27.65 36.02
N GLU A 119 6.08 26.99 35.63
CA GLU A 119 5.92 26.42 34.30
C GLU A 119 5.91 27.51 33.20
N ALA A 120 5.32 28.68 33.47
CA ALA A 120 5.31 29.82 32.55
C ALA A 120 6.71 30.40 32.32
N GLU A 121 7.53 30.48 33.38
CA GLU A 121 8.93 30.92 33.32
C GLU A 121 9.79 29.94 32.52
N LEU A 122 9.64 28.63 32.77
CA LEU A 122 10.34 27.56 32.05
C LEU A 122 9.98 27.51 30.56
N LEU A 123 8.72 27.77 30.20
CA LEU A 123 8.29 27.82 28.79
C LEU A 123 8.72 29.11 28.09
N HIS A 124 9.50 29.97 28.76
CA HIS A 124 9.89 31.29 28.31
C HIS A 124 8.68 32.05 27.75
N ARG A 125 7.58 32.12 28.52
CA ARG A 125 6.48 33.03 28.20
C ARG A 125 7.04 34.45 28.34
N THR A 126 7.58 34.96 27.25
CA THR A 126 8.25 36.24 27.25
C THR A 126 7.25 37.35 27.55
N VAL A 127 7.33 37.93 28.75
CA VAL A 127 6.94 39.33 29.01
C VAL A 127 7.94 40.27 28.30
N THR A 128 8.38 39.94 27.08
CA THR A 128 9.28 40.81 26.30
C THR A 128 8.44 41.74 25.45
N GLY A 129 8.15 42.92 26.00
CA GLY A 129 8.04 44.20 25.28
C GLY A 129 6.96 44.39 24.21
N GLY A 130 6.26 43.35 23.78
CA GLY A 130 5.06 43.46 22.93
C GLY A 130 3.83 43.43 23.81
N GLY A 131 3.09 44.54 23.87
CA GLY A 131 1.99 44.76 24.82
C GLY A 131 1.01 43.58 25.01
N GLU A 132 0.36 43.55 26.17
CA GLU A 132 -0.56 42.50 26.65
C GLU A 132 -1.49 41.93 25.57
N GLN A 133 -1.93 42.79 24.64
CA GLN A 133 -2.79 42.45 23.52
C GLN A 133 -2.21 41.39 22.56
N ARG A 134 -0.90 41.42 22.28
CA ARG A 134 -0.24 40.45 21.38
C ARG A 134 -0.03 39.09 22.07
N SER A 135 0.23 39.11 23.38
CA SER A 135 0.33 37.90 24.21
C SER A 135 -1.05 37.22 24.32
N GLU A 136 -2.10 38.01 24.51
CA GLU A 136 -3.46 37.49 24.56
C GLU A 136 -3.95 36.94 23.20
N GLU A 137 -3.63 37.61 22.09
CA GLU A 137 -3.93 37.11 20.74
C GLU A 137 -3.28 35.74 20.52
N GLN A 138 -1.99 35.60 20.84
CA GLN A 138 -1.26 34.34 20.71
C GLN A 138 -1.85 33.23 21.60
N ARG A 139 -2.24 33.57 22.83
CA ARG A 139 -2.91 32.64 23.75
C ARG A 139 -4.22 32.11 23.16
N LEU A 140 -5.09 33.00 22.69
CA LEU A 140 -6.39 32.61 22.13
C LEU A 140 -6.24 31.81 20.83
N LEU A 141 -5.28 32.17 19.98
CA LEU A 141 -4.95 31.41 18.77
C LEU A 141 -4.46 29.99 19.10
N LEU A 142 -3.62 29.82 20.13
CA LEU A 142 -3.17 28.49 20.57
C LEU A 142 -4.32 27.63 21.08
N LEU A 143 -5.22 28.21 21.90
CA LEU A 143 -6.40 27.50 22.42
C LEU A 143 -7.38 27.13 21.30
N LEU A 144 -7.61 28.04 20.35
CA LEU A 144 -8.45 27.79 19.19
C LEU A 144 -7.85 26.69 18.30
N TRP A 145 -6.54 26.71 18.10
CA TRP A 145 -5.83 25.67 17.36
C TRP A 145 -5.98 24.29 18.01
N ASP A 146 -5.79 24.19 19.33
CA ASP A 146 -5.94 22.92 20.06
C ASP A 146 -7.37 22.36 19.94
N ALA A 147 -8.37 23.22 20.09
CA ALA A 147 -9.77 22.84 19.91
C ALA A 147 -10.05 22.36 18.47
N LYS A 148 -9.48 23.05 17.47
CA LYS A 148 -9.61 22.70 16.06
C LYS A 148 -8.87 21.41 15.69
N SER A 149 -7.68 21.17 16.23
CA SER A 149 -6.90 19.94 16.04
C SER A 149 -7.61 18.72 16.62
N THR A 150 -8.20 18.89 17.83
CA THR A 150 -9.06 17.86 18.44
C THR A 150 -10.27 17.55 17.55
N LEU A 151 -10.92 18.58 16.99
CA LEU A 151 -12.01 18.40 16.02
C LEU A 151 -11.57 17.68 14.74
N PHE A 152 -10.41 18.03 14.19
CA PHE A 152 -9.87 17.37 12.99
C PHE A 152 -9.61 15.88 13.24
N THR A 153 -9.07 15.54 14.42
CA THR A 153 -8.90 14.13 14.84
C THR A 153 -10.23 13.38 14.87
N HIS A 154 -11.30 14.01 15.36
CA HIS A 154 -12.64 13.43 15.28
C HIS A 154 -13.14 13.30 13.84
N ALA A 155 -12.84 14.26 12.97
CA ALA A 155 -13.26 14.23 11.57
C ALA A 155 -12.59 13.07 10.83
N VAL A 156 -11.28 12.88 11.01
CA VAL A 156 -10.52 11.75 10.44
C VAL A 156 -11.10 10.42 10.92
N ASN A 157 -11.35 10.28 12.22
CA ASN A 157 -11.94 9.07 12.79
C ASN A 157 -13.34 8.78 12.22
N LEU A 158 -14.19 9.81 12.08
CA LEU A 158 -15.52 9.67 11.49
C LEU A 158 -15.46 9.23 10.02
N HIS A 159 -14.51 9.77 9.24
CA HIS A 159 -14.29 9.37 7.85
C HIS A 159 -13.79 7.92 7.77
N ALA A 160 -12.81 7.54 8.60
CA ALA A 160 -12.30 6.18 8.65
C ALA A 160 -13.39 5.14 8.99
N GLU A 161 -14.28 5.46 9.92
CA GLU A 161 -15.42 4.59 10.28
C GLU A 161 -16.45 4.46 9.15
N ARG A 162 -16.65 5.52 8.36
CA ARG A 162 -17.56 5.50 7.21
C ARG A 162 -16.98 4.79 5.99
N GLN A 163 -15.65 4.69 5.91
CA GLN A 163 -14.95 4.19 4.73
C GLN A 163 -15.35 2.78 4.30
N PRO A 164 -15.53 1.78 5.18
CA PRO A 164 -16.06 0.48 4.79
C PRO A 164 -17.43 0.59 4.09
N VAL A 165 -18.33 1.43 4.61
CA VAL A 165 -19.67 1.63 4.03
C VAL A 165 -19.58 2.28 2.64
N VAL A 166 -18.68 3.24 2.45
CA VAL A 166 -18.44 3.87 1.14
C VAL A 166 -17.84 2.86 0.15
N ASN A 167 -16.87 2.06 0.59
CA ASN A 167 -16.23 1.02 -0.22
C ASN A 167 -17.25 -0.04 -0.66
N SER A 168 -18.25 -0.37 0.16
CA SER A 168 -19.29 -1.33 -0.23
C SER A 168 -20.16 -0.87 -1.39
N ARG A 169 -20.35 0.45 -1.52
CA ARG A 169 -21.11 1.07 -2.61
C ARG A 169 -20.30 1.20 -3.89
N THR A 170 -18.98 1.33 -3.77
CA THR A 170 -18.10 1.72 -4.89
C THR A 170 -17.29 0.56 -5.45
N ILE A 171 -16.93 -0.43 -4.62
CA ILE A 171 -16.02 -1.55 -4.96
C ILE A 171 -16.79 -2.88 -5.08
N GLY A 172 -18.10 -2.90 -4.87
CA GLY A 172 -18.93 -4.11 -4.99
C GLY A 172 -18.72 -5.14 -3.87
N ALA A 173 -17.90 -4.82 -2.86
CA ALA A 173 -17.76 -5.63 -1.65
C ALA A 173 -19.04 -5.53 -0.81
N ARG A 174 -19.89 -6.56 -0.84
CA ARG A 174 -21.17 -6.57 -0.13
C ARG A 174 -20.93 -6.52 1.38
N LEU A 175 -21.08 -5.33 2.00
CA LEU A 175 -21.17 -5.22 3.45
C LEU A 175 -22.53 -5.78 3.89
N GLY A 176 -22.52 -6.82 4.71
CA GLY A 176 -23.75 -7.34 5.32
C GLY A 176 -24.43 -6.30 6.23
N THR A 177 -25.75 -6.42 6.40
CA THR A 177 -26.58 -5.52 7.21
C THR A 177 -26.08 -5.39 8.66
N LYS A 178 -25.71 -6.52 9.28
CA LYS A 178 -25.17 -6.56 10.66
C LYS A 178 -23.91 -5.72 10.84
N LEU A 179 -22.98 -5.75 9.88
CA LEU A 179 -21.72 -5.00 9.96
C LEU A 179 -21.98 -3.50 9.75
N LYS A 180 -22.85 -3.16 8.80
CA LYS A 180 -23.31 -1.79 8.58
C LYS A 180 -23.97 -1.20 9.84
N GLU A 181 -24.85 -1.95 10.50
CA GLU A 181 -25.48 -1.54 11.76
C GLU A 181 -24.47 -1.34 12.89
N LYS A 182 -23.47 -2.23 13.03
CA LYS A 182 -22.40 -2.06 14.01
C LYS A 182 -21.61 -0.76 13.78
N ILE A 183 -21.29 -0.45 12.53
CA ILE A 183 -20.59 0.79 12.16
C ILE A 183 -21.44 2.02 12.54
N PHE A 184 -22.73 2.04 12.18
CA PHE A 184 -23.59 3.17 12.54
C PHE A 184 -23.79 3.32 14.05
N LYS A 185 -23.89 2.21 14.80
CA LYS A 185 -23.93 2.25 16.27
C LYS A 185 -22.65 2.84 16.87
N ALA A 186 -21.48 2.48 16.34
CA ALA A 186 -20.20 3.05 16.78
C ALA A 186 -20.09 4.56 16.49
N ILE A 187 -20.49 4.99 15.29
CA ILE A 187 -20.56 6.41 14.91
C ILE A 187 -21.49 7.18 15.87
N GLN A 188 -22.67 6.64 16.15
CA GLN A 188 -23.64 7.26 17.04
C GLN A 188 -23.14 7.32 18.49
N ALA A 189 -22.42 6.31 18.97
CA ALA A 189 -21.81 6.30 20.30
C ALA A 189 -20.73 7.38 20.46
N ARG A 190 -20.04 7.78 19.38
CA ARG A 190 -19.04 8.86 19.39
C ARG A 190 -19.63 10.27 19.30
N ARG A 191 -20.90 10.41 18.87
CA ARG A 191 -21.57 11.71 18.68
C ARG A 191 -21.52 12.63 19.91
N PRO A 192 -21.75 12.17 21.16
CA PRO A 192 -21.68 13.04 22.34
C PRO A 192 -20.30 13.65 22.56
N ALA A 193 -19.24 12.87 22.37
CA ALA A 193 -17.86 13.35 22.49
C ALA A 193 -17.54 14.39 21.40
N VAL A 194 -17.96 14.14 20.16
CA VAL A 194 -17.82 15.11 19.06
C VAL A 194 -18.55 16.41 19.37
N ASN A 195 -19.80 16.35 19.85
CA ASN A 195 -20.56 17.53 20.24
C ASN A 195 -19.86 18.35 21.34
N LYS A 196 -19.22 17.69 22.31
CA LYS A 196 -18.42 18.36 23.35
C LYS A 196 -17.24 19.11 22.74
N SER A 197 -16.52 18.49 21.80
CA SER A 197 -15.40 19.12 21.08
C SER A 197 -15.86 20.27 20.18
N ILE A 198 -17.03 20.14 19.54
CA ILE A 198 -17.67 21.22 18.75
C ILE A 198 -18.01 22.41 19.65
N ALA A 199 -18.62 22.16 20.82
CA ALA A 199 -18.95 23.22 21.77
C ALA A 199 -17.70 23.95 22.28
N ALA A 200 -16.61 23.20 22.57
CA ALA A 200 -15.33 23.78 22.97
C ALA A 200 -14.74 24.68 21.88
N PHE A 201 -14.75 24.23 20.62
CA PHE A 201 -14.30 25.05 19.49
C PHE A 201 -15.14 26.31 19.30
N ASN A 202 -16.48 26.19 19.29
CA ASN A 202 -17.36 27.35 19.14
C ASN A 202 -17.13 28.38 20.25
N LYS A 203 -16.88 27.92 21.48
CA LYS A 203 -16.50 28.79 22.60
C LYS A 203 -15.17 29.51 22.35
N CYS A 204 -14.11 28.77 22.02
CA CYS A 204 -12.80 29.37 21.73
C CYS A 204 -12.86 30.34 20.54
N TYR A 205 -13.67 30.04 19.53
CA TYR A 205 -13.88 30.89 18.36
C TYR A 205 -14.61 32.19 18.73
N ALA A 206 -15.68 32.10 19.52
CA ALA A 206 -16.41 33.26 20.04
C ALA A 206 -15.51 34.14 20.93
N ASP A 207 -14.70 33.53 21.81
CA ASP A 207 -13.76 34.24 22.68
C ASP A 207 -12.69 34.99 21.86
N TYR A 208 -12.22 34.41 20.76
CA TYR A 208 -11.27 35.05 19.85
C TYR A 208 -11.89 36.19 19.05
N ILE A 209 -13.04 35.96 18.40
CA ILE A 209 -13.71 36.95 17.55
C ILE A 209 -14.23 38.14 18.36
N SER A 210 -14.69 37.93 19.60
CA SER A 210 -15.11 39.02 20.48
C SER A 210 -13.97 40.00 20.81
N LYS A 211 -12.72 39.50 20.90
CA LYS A 211 -11.54 40.30 21.19
C LYS A 211 -10.82 40.84 19.95
N PHE A 212 -10.90 40.11 18.84
CA PHE A 212 -10.22 40.45 17.57
C PHE A 212 -11.16 40.39 16.36
N PRO A 213 -12.20 41.26 16.30
CA PRO A 213 -13.23 41.20 15.25
C PRO A 213 -12.70 41.50 13.84
N ASN A 214 -11.59 42.24 13.72
CA ASN A 214 -10.98 42.61 12.44
C ASN A 214 -10.11 41.51 11.82
N GLN A 215 -9.88 40.39 12.53
CA GLN A 215 -9.06 39.29 12.05
C GLN A 215 -9.94 38.16 11.54
N MET A 216 -10.18 38.12 10.23
CA MET A 216 -10.85 36.98 9.60
C MET A 216 -9.87 35.81 9.51
N LEU A 217 -10.07 34.79 10.34
CA LEU A 217 -9.31 33.55 10.29
C LEU A 217 -9.81 32.60 9.18
N SER A 218 -11.08 32.72 8.76
CA SER A 218 -11.71 31.88 7.74
C SER A 218 -12.98 32.57 7.19
N ASP A 219 -13.48 32.10 6.03
CA ASP A 219 -14.83 32.40 5.51
C ASP A 219 -15.96 31.83 6.42
N PHE A 220 -15.61 31.31 7.60
CA PHE A 220 -16.52 30.65 8.52
C PHE A 220 -17.25 31.69 9.39
N THR A 221 -18.51 31.95 9.04
CA THR A 221 -19.39 32.84 9.79
C THR A 221 -20.46 32.01 10.52
N GLY A 222 -20.19 31.58 11.76
CA GLY A 222 -21.24 30.98 12.59
C GLY A 222 -20.75 30.05 13.70
N ASN A 223 -21.70 29.26 14.22
CA ASN A 223 -21.46 28.15 15.14
C ASN A 223 -21.46 26.83 14.36
N LEU A 224 -20.44 25.99 14.57
CA LEU A 224 -20.33 24.70 13.93
C LEU A 224 -21.37 23.75 14.54
N THR A 225 -22.19 23.11 13.72
CA THR A 225 -23.13 22.05 14.14
C THR A 225 -22.56 20.67 13.82
N TYR A 226 -23.10 19.62 14.45
CA TYR A 226 -22.68 18.24 14.15
C TYR A 226 -22.95 17.87 12.70
N GLU A 227 -24.10 18.28 12.15
CA GLU A 227 -24.47 17.98 10.77
C GLU A 227 -23.51 18.65 9.78
N ALA A 228 -23.17 19.93 10.01
CA ALA A 228 -22.19 20.64 9.22
C ALA A 228 -20.81 19.96 9.32
N PHE A 229 -20.34 19.70 10.54
CA PHE A 229 -19.07 19.00 10.80
C PHE A 229 -18.99 17.64 10.11
N ALA A 230 -20.06 16.85 10.17
CA ALA A 230 -20.10 15.49 9.61
C ALA A 230 -20.20 15.47 8.07
N ALA A 231 -20.54 16.61 7.45
CA ALA A 231 -20.57 16.80 6.01
C ALA A 231 -19.29 17.42 5.44
N LEU A 232 -18.45 18.04 6.29
CA LEU A 232 -17.19 18.65 5.85
C LEU A 232 -16.22 17.59 5.31
N PRO A 233 -15.74 17.73 4.07
CA PRO A 233 -14.63 16.91 3.60
C PRO A 233 -13.34 17.24 4.37
N LEU A 234 -12.40 16.30 4.42
CA LEU A 234 -11.10 16.53 5.08
C LEU A 234 -10.29 17.63 4.38
N ASP A 235 -10.54 17.87 3.09
CA ASP A 235 -9.88 18.89 2.27
C ASP A 235 -10.59 20.26 2.31
N ASP A 236 -11.63 20.42 3.12
CA ASP A 236 -12.39 21.66 3.21
C ASP A 236 -11.48 22.86 3.60
N LYS A 237 -11.83 24.05 3.12
CA LYS A 237 -11.14 25.30 3.50
C LYS A 237 -11.15 25.52 5.01
N PHE A 238 -12.20 25.06 5.69
CA PHE A 238 -12.31 25.11 7.14
C PHE A 238 -11.09 24.50 7.83
N TRP A 239 -10.53 23.39 7.34
CA TRP A 239 -9.35 22.77 7.98
C TRP A 239 -8.03 23.45 7.61
N ASN A 240 -8.01 24.21 6.51
CA ASN A 240 -6.80 24.65 5.83
C ASN A 240 -6.64 26.17 5.84
N ASP A 241 -7.14 26.84 6.86
CA ASP A 241 -7.14 28.30 7.01
C ASP A 241 -5.85 28.87 7.62
N GLY A 242 -4.75 28.11 7.54
CA GLY A 242 -3.46 28.48 8.13
C GLY A 242 -3.38 28.35 9.65
N LEU A 243 -4.50 28.15 10.35
CA LEU A 243 -4.49 27.89 11.80
C LEU A 243 -3.82 26.55 12.09
N TYR A 244 -4.18 25.50 11.32
CA TYR A 244 -3.64 24.15 11.50
C TYR A 244 -2.11 24.08 11.30
N PHE A 245 -1.61 24.78 10.28
CA PHE A 245 -0.17 24.81 9.95
C PHE A 245 0.60 25.95 10.63
N HIS A 246 -0.05 26.79 11.45
CA HIS A 246 0.52 28.01 12.03
C HIS A 246 1.27 28.89 11.02
N SER A 247 0.79 28.91 9.78
CA SER A 247 1.45 29.59 8.68
C SER A 247 0.40 30.25 7.80
N LYS A 248 0.59 31.55 7.56
CA LYS A 248 -0.22 32.34 6.61
C LYS A 248 0.35 32.32 5.19
N ALA A 249 1.34 31.46 4.94
CA ALA A 249 1.94 31.33 3.62
C ALA A 249 0.94 30.77 2.61
N ALA A 250 1.12 31.14 1.33
CA ALA A 250 0.23 30.71 0.25
C ALA A 250 0.05 29.18 0.18
N TRP A 251 1.09 28.39 0.46
CA TRP A 251 1.00 26.92 0.49
C TRP A 251 0.10 26.36 1.60
N ALA A 252 -0.13 27.11 2.68
CA ALA A 252 -0.92 26.67 3.83
C ALA A 252 -2.40 27.05 3.70
N VAL A 253 -2.69 28.22 3.12
CA VAL A 253 -4.03 28.82 3.12
C VAL A 253 -4.73 28.72 1.76
N ASP A 254 -4.01 28.91 0.65
CA ASP A 254 -4.63 29.01 -0.68
C ASP A 254 -4.93 27.61 -1.27
N PRO A 255 -6.22 27.27 -1.51
CA PRO A 255 -6.59 25.96 -2.04
C PRO A 255 -6.01 25.68 -3.44
N ASN A 256 -5.91 26.70 -4.29
CA ASN A 256 -5.38 26.56 -5.65
C ASN A 256 -3.87 26.29 -5.61
N VAL A 257 -3.16 26.93 -4.67
CA VAL A 257 -1.73 26.68 -4.47
C VAL A 257 -1.49 25.25 -3.97
N ARG A 258 -2.33 24.76 -3.06
CA ARG A 258 -2.26 23.38 -2.56
C ARG A 258 -2.60 22.35 -3.63
N ALA A 259 -3.67 22.57 -4.40
CA ALA A 259 -4.02 21.75 -5.54
C ALA A 259 -2.88 21.71 -6.57
N GLY A 260 -2.28 22.86 -6.87
CA GLY A 260 -1.13 22.97 -7.77
C GLY A 260 0.11 22.24 -7.27
N ILE A 261 0.44 22.36 -5.98
CA ILE A 261 1.51 21.57 -5.35
C ILE A 261 1.23 20.07 -5.51
N ASN A 262 0.01 19.63 -5.17
CA ASN A 262 -0.38 18.23 -5.25
C ASN A 262 -0.25 17.70 -6.69
N CYS A 263 -0.73 18.45 -7.68
CA CYS A 263 -0.60 18.07 -9.09
C CYS A 263 0.87 17.87 -9.49
N VAL A 264 1.76 18.79 -9.13
CA VAL A 264 3.17 18.69 -9.48
C VAL A 264 3.86 17.50 -8.77
N LEU A 265 3.49 17.22 -7.53
CA LEU A 265 4.00 16.06 -6.79
C LEU A 265 3.49 14.74 -7.36
N ILE A 266 2.20 14.65 -7.69
CA ILE A 266 1.61 13.47 -8.33
C ILE A 266 2.28 13.22 -9.69
N LEU A 267 2.52 14.25 -10.50
CA LEU A 267 3.23 14.08 -11.77
C LEU A 267 4.66 13.58 -11.58
N SER A 268 5.37 14.10 -10.57
CA SER A 268 6.72 13.62 -10.22
C SER A 268 6.68 12.16 -9.76
N ARG A 269 5.70 11.81 -8.91
CA ARG A 269 5.51 10.44 -8.42
C ARG A 269 5.16 9.47 -9.54
N ILE A 270 4.29 9.86 -10.48
CA ILE A 270 3.94 9.03 -11.62
C ILE A 270 5.18 8.79 -12.51
N GLN A 271 6.06 9.79 -12.65
CA GLN A 271 7.30 9.61 -13.37
C GLN A 271 8.21 8.57 -12.69
N GLU A 272 8.29 8.57 -11.35
CA GLU A 272 8.97 7.51 -10.58
C GLU A 272 8.29 6.14 -10.78
N GLU A 273 6.96 6.08 -10.75
CA GLU A 273 6.22 4.83 -10.97
C GLU A 273 6.49 4.23 -12.36
N PHE A 274 6.62 5.05 -13.41
CA PHE A 274 7.03 4.55 -14.73
C PHE A 274 8.43 3.94 -14.71
N GLN A 275 9.37 4.54 -13.97
CA GLN A 275 10.72 4.00 -13.82
C GLN A 275 10.67 2.68 -13.05
N LEU A 276 9.91 2.59 -11.96
CA LEU A 276 9.74 1.35 -11.20
C LEU A 276 9.12 0.25 -12.06
N ILE A 277 8.06 0.55 -12.82
CA ILE A 277 7.45 -0.43 -13.75
C ILE A 277 8.48 -0.94 -14.77
N SER A 278 9.32 -0.05 -15.30
CA SER A 278 10.37 -0.45 -16.26
C SER A 278 11.43 -1.37 -15.62
N GLN A 279 11.82 -1.10 -14.38
CA GLN A 279 12.79 -1.91 -13.63
C GLN A 279 12.19 -3.27 -13.27
N GLU A 280 10.96 -3.32 -12.78
CA GLU A 280 10.29 -4.57 -12.43
C GLU A 280 10.03 -5.43 -13.66
N LEU A 281 9.70 -4.82 -14.81
CA LEU A 281 9.61 -5.56 -16.07
C LEU A 281 10.96 -6.15 -16.48
N ALA A 282 12.04 -5.38 -16.39
CA ALA A 282 13.38 -5.86 -16.74
C ALA A 282 13.82 -7.01 -15.80
N ARG A 283 13.52 -6.91 -14.51
CA ARG A 283 13.75 -7.99 -13.53
C ARG A 283 12.94 -9.24 -13.85
N ALA A 284 11.66 -9.09 -14.16
CA ALA A 284 10.79 -10.22 -14.50
C ALA A 284 11.26 -10.95 -15.77
N VAL A 285 11.63 -10.19 -16.81
CA VAL A 285 12.20 -10.73 -18.06
C VAL A 285 13.54 -11.41 -17.81
N GLY A 286 14.45 -10.75 -17.06
CA GLY A 286 15.75 -11.33 -16.72
C GLY A 286 15.64 -12.62 -15.90
N TRP A 287 14.72 -12.65 -14.92
CA TRP A 287 14.41 -13.87 -14.16
C TRP A 287 13.90 -14.97 -15.07
N ALA A 288 12.94 -14.68 -15.96
CA ALA A 288 12.36 -15.68 -16.85
C ALA A 288 13.40 -16.33 -17.76
N ILE A 289 14.29 -15.52 -18.35
CA ILE A 289 15.40 -16.00 -19.20
C ILE A 289 16.41 -16.81 -18.37
N SER A 290 16.85 -16.27 -17.23
CA SER A 290 17.84 -16.94 -16.38
C SER A 290 17.32 -18.26 -15.81
N HIS A 291 16.05 -18.32 -15.43
CA HIS A 291 15.43 -19.51 -14.86
C HIS A 291 15.25 -20.59 -15.94
N HIS A 292 14.81 -20.22 -17.15
CA HIS A 292 14.73 -21.15 -18.28
C HIS A 292 16.10 -21.74 -18.62
N ASN A 293 17.13 -20.89 -18.74
CA ASN A 293 18.49 -21.33 -19.00
C ASN A 293 19.01 -22.24 -17.88
N HIS A 294 18.71 -21.92 -16.61
CA HIS A 294 19.13 -22.74 -15.48
C HIS A 294 18.51 -24.13 -15.52
N LEU A 295 17.19 -24.24 -15.71
CA LEU A 295 16.49 -25.52 -15.83
C LEU A 295 17.01 -26.33 -17.03
N SER A 296 17.15 -25.69 -18.19
CA SER A 296 17.63 -26.35 -19.42
C SER A 296 19.05 -26.89 -19.26
N ASN A 297 19.96 -26.07 -18.74
CA ASN A 297 21.35 -26.49 -18.52
C ASN A 297 21.45 -27.60 -17.46
N TYR A 298 20.60 -27.53 -16.43
CA TYR A 298 20.60 -28.53 -15.38
C TYR A 298 20.01 -29.87 -15.86
N ILE A 299 18.97 -29.86 -16.70
CA ILE A 299 18.47 -31.06 -17.37
C ILE A 299 19.58 -31.70 -18.21
N ALA A 300 20.25 -30.92 -19.06
CA ALA A 300 21.34 -31.41 -19.91
C ALA A 300 22.50 -31.99 -19.08
N TYR A 301 22.85 -31.35 -17.96
CA TYR A 301 23.85 -31.85 -17.02
C TYR A 301 23.51 -33.24 -16.47
N ILE A 302 22.25 -33.45 -16.03
CA ILE A 302 21.85 -34.74 -15.48
C ILE A 302 21.73 -35.80 -16.57
N GLU A 303 21.25 -35.44 -17.76
CA GLU A 303 21.15 -36.36 -18.91
C GLU A 303 22.53 -36.82 -19.39
N ASP A 304 23.52 -35.94 -19.44
CA ASP A 304 24.91 -36.30 -19.78
C ASP A 304 25.50 -37.27 -18.75
N ARG A 305 25.34 -36.98 -17.45
CA ARG A 305 25.75 -37.89 -16.36
C ARG A 305 25.05 -39.24 -16.43
N TYR A 306 23.75 -39.24 -16.73
CA TYR A 306 22.97 -40.46 -16.89
C TYR A 306 23.53 -41.33 -18.04
N GLU A 307 23.85 -40.71 -19.18
CA GLU A 307 24.38 -41.43 -20.34
C GLU A 307 25.82 -41.91 -20.11
N GLN A 308 26.67 -41.15 -19.40
CA GLN A 308 27.98 -41.61 -18.95
C GLN A 308 27.87 -42.88 -18.07
N LEU A 309 26.96 -42.86 -17.08
CA LEU A 309 26.69 -44.00 -16.20
C LEU A 309 26.16 -45.20 -16.98
N ARG A 310 25.26 -44.96 -17.94
CA ARG A 310 24.70 -45.99 -18.82
C ARG A 310 25.78 -46.63 -19.70
N ARG A 311 26.71 -45.84 -20.25
CA ARG A 311 27.84 -46.32 -21.05
C ARG A 311 28.79 -47.17 -20.20
N TYR A 312 29.11 -46.72 -18.99
CA TYR A 312 29.92 -47.48 -18.04
C TYR A 312 29.28 -48.84 -17.73
N HIS A 313 28.00 -48.89 -17.33
CA HIS A 313 27.31 -50.16 -17.05
C HIS A 313 27.23 -51.08 -18.28
N ARG A 314 27.09 -50.53 -19.48
CA ARG A 314 27.11 -51.32 -20.74
C ARG A 314 28.48 -51.94 -21.00
N GLN A 315 29.57 -51.21 -20.75
CA GLN A 315 30.94 -51.67 -20.95
C GLN A 315 31.33 -52.73 -19.90
N MET A 316 31.03 -52.48 -18.62
CA MET A 316 31.29 -53.40 -17.51
C MET A 316 30.51 -54.72 -17.63
N SER A 317 29.30 -54.69 -18.20
CA SER A 317 28.52 -55.92 -18.46
C SER A 317 29.20 -56.89 -19.44
N GLY A 318 30.20 -56.45 -20.22
CA GLY A 318 30.93 -57.28 -21.18
C GLY A 318 32.35 -57.68 -20.74
N LEU A 319 32.89 -57.09 -19.67
CA LEU A 319 34.27 -57.28 -19.20
C LEU A 319 34.33 -57.19 -17.65
N PRO A 320 34.03 -58.28 -16.92
CA PRO A 320 33.87 -58.27 -15.46
C PRO A 320 35.17 -58.03 -14.65
N ASP A 321 36.34 -58.23 -15.25
CA ASP A 321 37.66 -58.17 -14.58
C ASP A 321 38.38 -56.81 -14.74
N SER A 322 37.65 -55.73 -15.03
CA SER A 322 38.22 -54.38 -15.20
C SER A 322 38.40 -53.65 -13.85
N GLU A 323 39.61 -53.14 -13.58
CA GLU A 323 39.96 -52.39 -12.34
C GLU A 323 39.39 -50.96 -12.26
N VAL A 324 38.59 -50.53 -13.25
CA VAL A 324 38.04 -49.16 -13.31
C VAL A 324 36.80 -49.05 -12.43
N GLU A 325 36.86 -48.22 -11.39
CA GLU A 325 35.72 -47.98 -10.49
C GLU A 325 34.70 -47.01 -11.12
N GLU A 326 33.41 -47.18 -10.78
CA GLU A 326 32.32 -46.32 -11.30
C GLU A 326 32.53 -44.85 -10.92
N GLU A 327 33.12 -44.60 -9.75
CA GLU A 327 33.39 -43.27 -9.22
C GLU A 327 34.51 -42.54 -9.99
N ASP A 328 35.44 -43.27 -10.59
CA ASP A 328 36.49 -42.70 -11.44
C ASP A 328 35.94 -42.20 -12.79
N VAL A 329 34.86 -42.83 -13.28
CA VAL A 329 34.22 -42.49 -14.55
C VAL A 329 33.08 -41.49 -14.35
N VAL A 330 32.30 -41.63 -13.28
CA VAL A 330 31.18 -40.75 -12.93
C VAL A 330 31.29 -40.35 -11.45
N PRO A 331 32.05 -39.27 -11.14
CA PRO A 331 32.28 -38.83 -9.77
C PRO A 331 31.00 -38.51 -9.02
N LEU A 332 30.93 -38.89 -7.75
CA LEU A 332 29.78 -38.57 -6.88
C LEU A 332 29.58 -37.05 -6.76
N ASP A 333 28.33 -36.61 -6.81
CA ASP A 333 27.97 -35.20 -6.63
C ASP A 333 26.80 -35.00 -5.66
N HIS A 334 26.26 -33.78 -5.64
CA HIS A 334 25.09 -33.42 -4.83
C HIS A 334 23.83 -34.21 -5.20
N ILE A 335 23.74 -34.78 -6.42
CA ILE A 335 22.61 -35.60 -6.82
C ILE A 335 22.65 -36.94 -6.09
N ASP A 336 23.84 -37.53 -6.05
CA ASP A 336 24.08 -38.82 -5.41
C ASP A 336 23.87 -38.75 -3.88
N ALA A 337 24.24 -37.61 -3.28
CA ALA A 337 24.07 -37.31 -1.85
C ALA A 337 22.61 -37.14 -1.40
N MET A 338 21.64 -37.04 -2.32
CA MET A 338 20.23 -36.92 -1.93
C MET A 338 19.68 -38.23 -1.36
N HIS A 339 19.01 -38.12 -0.20
CA HIS A 339 18.37 -39.24 0.49
C HIS A 339 17.03 -39.58 -0.17
N MET A 340 17.06 -40.49 -1.14
CA MET A 340 15.87 -40.96 -1.87
C MET A 340 15.64 -42.47 -1.67
N GLY A 341 15.64 -42.95 -0.43
CA GLY A 341 15.14 -44.29 -0.06
C GLY A 341 15.65 -45.47 -0.90
N GLY A 342 16.95 -45.77 -0.87
CA GLY A 342 17.53 -46.97 -1.51
C GLY A 342 17.52 -46.96 -3.05
N ILE A 343 17.04 -45.90 -3.69
CA ILE A 343 17.00 -45.77 -5.15
C ILE A 343 18.42 -45.68 -5.69
N SER A 344 18.73 -46.46 -6.73
CA SER A 344 20.04 -46.43 -7.41
C SER A 344 20.31 -45.06 -8.06
N ARG A 345 21.59 -44.68 -8.20
CA ARG A 345 22.03 -43.42 -8.84
C ARG A 345 21.31 -43.10 -10.15
N ARG A 346 21.23 -44.09 -11.05
CA ARG A 346 20.55 -43.98 -12.36
C ARG A 346 19.06 -43.61 -12.26
N HIS A 347 18.35 -44.24 -11.34
CA HIS A 347 16.93 -43.99 -11.12
C HIS A 347 16.70 -42.63 -10.43
N LYS A 348 17.57 -42.20 -9.50
CA LYS A 348 17.52 -40.85 -8.93
C LYS A 348 17.64 -39.79 -10.02
N MET A 349 18.65 -39.90 -10.88
CA MET A 349 18.88 -38.98 -12.01
C MET A 349 17.66 -38.91 -12.94
N LYS A 350 17.07 -40.06 -13.29
CA LYS A 350 15.87 -40.12 -14.15
C LYS A 350 14.67 -39.39 -13.51
N LEU A 351 14.41 -39.61 -12.22
CA LEU A 351 13.31 -38.96 -11.50
C LEU A 351 13.50 -37.44 -11.44
N ILE A 352 14.72 -36.98 -11.14
CA ILE A 352 15.01 -35.55 -11.06
C ILE A 352 14.88 -34.89 -12.43
N VAL A 353 15.37 -35.53 -13.50
CA VAL A 353 15.21 -35.01 -14.87
C VAL A 353 13.74 -34.88 -15.23
N GLN A 354 12.90 -35.87 -14.90
CA GLN A 354 11.46 -35.82 -15.16
C GLN A 354 10.81 -34.63 -14.42
N GLU A 355 11.11 -34.44 -13.13
CA GLU A 355 10.56 -33.30 -12.38
C GLU A 355 11.07 -31.95 -12.93
N MET A 356 12.34 -31.88 -13.34
CA MET A 356 12.90 -30.66 -13.93
C MET A 356 12.28 -30.34 -15.28
N LYS A 357 11.97 -31.35 -16.11
CA LYS A 357 11.23 -31.18 -17.37
C LYS A 357 9.81 -30.67 -17.12
N VAL A 358 9.09 -31.23 -16.15
CA VAL A 358 7.76 -30.74 -15.74
C VAL A 358 7.84 -29.30 -15.21
N SER A 359 8.87 -28.97 -14.44
CA SER A 359 9.11 -27.61 -13.96
C SER A 359 9.40 -26.64 -15.10
N LEU A 360 10.21 -27.05 -16.09
CA LEU A 360 10.50 -26.29 -17.30
C LEU A 360 9.23 -26.02 -18.11
N GLU A 361 8.40 -27.04 -18.33
CA GLU A 361 7.13 -26.89 -19.06
C GLU A 361 6.19 -25.88 -18.37
N LYS A 362 6.02 -25.98 -17.05
CA LYS A 362 5.23 -25.01 -16.27
C LYS A 362 5.78 -23.58 -16.40
N HIS A 363 7.10 -23.44 -16.41
CA HIS A 363 7.76 -22.15 -16.59
C HIS A 363 7.55 -21.59 -18.00
N GLU A 364 7.65 -22.43 -19.03
CA GLU A 364 7.42 -22.05 -20.42
C GLU A 364 5.98 -21.59 -20.65
N ILE A 365 4.99 -22.32 -20.13
CA ILE A 365 3.58 -21.90 -20.16
C ILE A 365 3.40 -20.52 -19.51
N LEU A 366 4.05 -20.28 -18.36
CA LEU A 366 4.00 -18.99 -17.69
C LEU A 366 4.62 -17.87 -18.54
N VAL A 367 5.77 -18.14 -19.17
CA VAL A 367 6.48 -17.18 -20.04
C VAL A 367 5.66 -16.84 -21.28
N GLU A 368 5.03 -17.83 -21.91
CA GLU A 368 4.13 -17.63 -23.05
C GLU A 368 2.94 -16.75 -22.68
N GLN A 369 2.30 -17.01 -21.53
CA GLN A 369 1.22 -16.18 -21.00
C GLN A 369 1.64 -14.73 -20.75
N TRP A 370 2.92 -14.47 -20.50
CA TRP A 370 3.45 -13.12 -20.27
C TRP A 370 3.81 -12.40 -21.56
N SER A 371 3.99 -13.11 -22.68
CA SER A 371 4.68 -12.60 -23.87
C SER A 371 4.02 -11.34 -24.46
N GLU A 372 2.69 -11.35 -24.63
CA GLU A 372 1.97 -10.18 -25.16
C GLU A 372 2.17 -8.94 -24.29
N ASP A 373 1.99 -9.09 -22.97
CA ASP A 373 2.12 -8.00 -22.01
C ASP A 373 3.56 -7.49 -21.92
N VAL A 374 4.55 -8.39 -21.96
CA VAL A 374 5.97 -8.05 -21.93
C VAL A 374 6.35 -7.24 -23.17
N VAL A 375 6.00 -7.71 -24.37
CA VAL A 375 6.30 -6.99 -25.63
C VAL A 375 5.60 -5.62 -25.63
N TRP A 376 4.33 -5.58 -25.21
CA TRP A 376 3.57 -4.34 -25.15
C TRP A 376 4.16 -3.32 -24.18
N LEU A 377 4.56 -3.77 -22.98
CA LEU A 377 5.16 -2.93 -21.95
C LEU A 377 6.57 -2.50 -22.34
N TRP A 378 7.39 -3.41 -22.86
CA TRP A 378 8.79 -3.15 -23.19
C TRP A 378 8.92 -2.02 -24.21
N ALA A 379 8.06 -2.00 -25.22
CA ALA A 379 8.00 -0.93 -26.21
C ALA A 379 7.70 0.46 -25.62
N ARG A 380 6.99 0.50 -24.48
CA ARG A 380 6.41 1.72 -23.90
C ARG A 380 7.16 2.25 -22.68
N CYS A 381 7.68 1.38 -21.82
CA CYS A 381 8.25 1.79 -20.53
C CYS A 381 9.77 1.68 -20.46
N GLN A 382 10.44 0.94 -21.37
CA GLN A 382 11.88 0.76 -21.27
C GLN A 382 12.68 2.00 -21.72
N PRO A 383 13.73 2.38 -20.96
CA PRO A 383 14.69 3.39 -21.38
C PRO A 383 15.34 3.04 -22.72
N LEU A 384 15.73 4.07 -23.50
CA LEU A 384 16.39 3.88 -24.81
C LEU A 384 17.56 2.88 -24.80
N PRO A 385 18.47 2.90 -23.80
CA PRO A 385 19.55 1.92 -23.73
C PRO A 385 19.07 0.47 -23.54
N ASN A 386 17.92 0.28 -22.89
CA ASN A 386 17.39 -1.05 -22.58
C ASN A 386 16.58 -1.66 -23.72
N LYS A 387 16.06 -0.83 -24.65
CA LYS A 387 15.17 -1.29 -25.73
C LYS A 387 15.74 -2.45 -26.56
N PRO A 388 17.03 -2.45 -26.96
CA PRO A 388 17.59 -3.53 -27.76
C PRO A 388 17.51 -4.90 -27.07
N HIS A 389 17.56 -4.98 -25.73
CA HIS A 389 17.58 -6.25 -25.00
C HIS A 389 16.30 -7.09 -25.12
N ILE A 390 15.24 -6.56 -25.76
CA ILE A 390 14.03 -7.34 -26.09
C ILE A 390 14.34 -8.56 -26.99
N HIS A 391 15.43 -8.53 -27.76
CA HIS A 391 15.84 -9.68 -28.58
C HIS A 391 16.03 -10.94 -27.73
N GLN A 392 16.56 -10.82 -26.51
CA GLN A 392 16.79 -11.97 -25.62
C GLN A 392 15.46 -12.65 -25.21
N TRP A 393 14.38 -11.86 -25.11
CA TRP A 393 13.03 -12.40 -24.89
C TRP A 393 12.51 -13.11 -26.14
N HIS A 394 12.68 -12.51 -27.33
CA HIS A 394 12.29 -13.15 -28.58
C HIS A 394 13.06 -14.45 -28.82
N ASP A 395 14.36 -14.49 -28.51
CA ASP A 395 15.20 -15.69 -28.60
C ASP A 395 14.77 -16.77 -27.62
N LEU A 396 14.31 -16.39 -26.42
CA LEU A 396 13.68 -17.33 -25.48
C LEU A 396 12.39 -17.90 -26.06
N MET A 397 11.49 -17.05 -26.56
CA MET A 397 10.22 -17.49 -27.16
C MET A 397 10.43 -18.40 -28.36
N ALA A 398 11.42 -18.10 -29.21
CA ALA A 398 11.78 -18.96 -30.34
C ALA A 398 12.27 -20.33 -29.88
N ARG A 399 13.13 -20.39 -28.86
CA ARG A 399 13.61 -21.66 -28.29
C ARG A 399 12.48 -22.51 -27.70
N ILE A 400 11.53 -21.88 -26.99
CA ILE A 400 10.34 -22.57 -26.46
C ILE A 400 9.50 -23.15 -27.59
N ALA A 401 9.23 -22.36 -28.64
CA ALA A 401 8.46 -22.82 -29.79
C ALA A 401 9.12 -23.99 -30.52
N THR A 402 10.44 -23.93 -30.74
CA THR A 402 11.19 -25.04 -31.36
C THR A 402 11.15 -26.31 -30.51
N ARG A 403 11.27 -26.18 -29.17
CA ARG A 403 11.21 -27.32 -28.24
C ARG A 403 9.86 -28.03 -28.31
N LYS A 404 8.76 -27.27 -28.25
CA LYS A 404 7.40 -27.83 -28.34
C LYS A 404 7.12 -28.52 -29.66
N ALA A 405 7.51 -27.90 -30.78
CA ALA A 405 7.38 -28.53 -32.10
C ALA A 405 8.17 -29.85 -32.20
N SER A 406 9.31 -29.96 -31.51
CA SER A 406 10.07 -31.21 -31.45
C SER A 406 9.42 -32.27 -30.56
N GLU A 407 8.72 -31.88 -29.49
CA GLU A 407 7.98 -32.83 -28.62
C GLU A 407 6.74 -33.36 -29.34
N GLU A 408 5.98 -32.48 -30.01
CA GLU A 408 4.82 -32.86 -30.82
C GLU A 408 5.17 -33.84 -31.94
N ALA A 409 6.29 -33.63 -32.64
CA ALA A 409 6.78 -34.55 -33.68
C ALA A 409 7.17 -35.94 -33.13
N ILE A 410 7.72 -36.01 -31.92
CA ILE A 410 8.07 -37.29 -31.27
C ILE A 410 6.80 -38.04 -30.86
N ASP A 411 5.79 -37.33 -30.34
CA ASP A 411 4.51 -37.96 -29.97
C ASP A 411 3.77 -38.47 -31.22
N GLU A 412 3.78 -37.73 -32.33
CA GLU A 412 3.22 -38.19 -33.63
C GLU A 412 3.94 -39.45 -34.16
N ASP A 413 5.28 -39.48 -34.13
CA ASP A 413 6.07 -40.64 -34.56
C ASP A 413 5.82 -41.88 -33.66
N VAL A 414 5.61 -41.69 -32.36
CA VAL A 414 5.30 -42.77 -31.41
C VAL A 414 3.87 -43.29 -31.61
N GLU A 415 2.90 -42.41 -31.87
CA GLU A 415 1.53 -42.80 -32.20
C GLU A 415 1.44 -43.52 -33.56
N GLU A 416 2.16 -43.07 -34.58
CA GLU A 416 2.22 -43.72 -35.89
C GLU A 416 2.88 -45.12 -35.81
N ALA A 417 3.96 -45.27 -35.03
CA ALA A 417 4.58 -46.57 -34.77
C ALA A 417 3.68 -47.53 -33.96
N ALA A 418 2.83 -47.01 -33.08
CA ALA A 418 1.85 -47.81 -32.34
C ALA A 418 0.69 -48.30 -33.23
N ILE A 419 0.33 -47.52 -34.27
CA ILE A 419 -0.65 -47.92 -35.28
C ILE A 419 -0.07 -48.98 -36.23
N ASP A 420 1.21 -48.90 -36.57
CA ASP A 420 1.88 -49.86 -37.48
C ASP A 420 2.20 -51.22 -36.80
N MET A 421 2.31 -51.26 -35.46
CA MET A 421 2.37 -52.51 -34.68
C MET A 421 1.01 -53.12 -34.35
N GLY A 422 -0.10 -52.51 -34.78
CA GLY A 422 -1.47 -53.01 -34.58
C GLY A 422 -1.95 -54.02 -35.62
N ALA A 423 -1.12 -54.36 -36.62
CA ALA A 423 -1.39 -55.42 -37.58
C ALA A 423 -0.34 -56.53 -37.43
N LEU A 424 -0.79 -57.75 -37.11
CA LEU A 424 -0.03 -58.99 -36.77
C LEU A 424 0.15 -59.11 -35.24
N ASP A 425 -0.69 -59.85 -34.51
CA ASP A 425 -0.90 -61.28 -34.65
C ASP A 425 -2.32 -61.67 -34.19
N GLY A 426 -3.11 -62.19 -35.12
CA GLY A 426 -4.35 -62.88 -34.80
C GLY A 426 -4.02 -64.32 -34.42
N GLU A 427 -3.71 -64.55 -33.15
CA GLU A 427 -3.71 -65.89 -32.57
C GLU A 427 -5.05 -66.15 -31.87
N ASP A 428 -5.71 -67.22 -32.32
CA ASP A 428 -7.03 -67.72 -31.93
C ASP A 428 -7.26 -67.75 -30.41
N ALA A 429 -8.18 -66.91 -29.94
CA ALA A 429 -8.81 -67.12 -28.64
C ALA A 429 -9.87 -68.23 -28.75
N SER A 430 -9.54 -69.38 -28.15
CA SER A 430 -10.39 -70.53 -27.89
C SER A 430 -11.88 -70.18 -27.65
N LYS A 431 -12.76 -70.75 -28.48
CA LYS A 431 -14.21 -70.78 -28.29
C LYS A 431 -14.59 -71.75 -27.18
N ASP A 432 -14.43 -71.30 -25.96
CA ASP A 432 -15.16 -71.71 -24.76
C ASP A 432 -14.81 -70.56 -23.81
N TRP A 433 -15.72 -69.67 -23.45
CA TRP A 433 -16.48 -69.72 -22.21
C TRP A 433 -17.47 -68.54 -22.25
N ILE A 434 -18.53 -68.65 -23.07
CA ILE A 434 -19.73 -67.82 -22.91
C ILE A 434 -20.89 -68.78 -22.66
N ARG A 435 -21.19 -69.03 -21.38
CA ARG A 435 -22.54 -69.46 -21.01
C ARG A 435 -23.39 -68.21 -20.87
N GLU A 436 -24.11 -67.95 -21.94
CA GLU A 436 -25.20 -66.98 -22.03
C GLU A 436 -26.42 -67.54 -21.29
N THR A 437 -26.36 -67.57 -19.97
CA THR A 437 -27.51 -67.71 -19.06
C THR A 437 -27.01 -67.41 -17.66
N ASP A 438 -27.07 -66.13 -17.29
CA ASP A 438 -27.47 -65.65 -15.96
C ASP A 438 -27.65 -64.11 -16.06
N LEU A 439 -28.51 -63.70 -17.00
CA LEU A 439 -29.13 -62.38 -17.02
C LEU A 439 -30.61 -62.56 -16.66
N ALA A 440 -30.88 -62.75 -15.38
CA ALA A 440 -32.16 -62.46 -14.75
C ALA A 440 -32.01 -62.60 -13.23
N GLY A 441 -31.69 -61.50 -12.55
CA GLY A 441 -31.86 -61.47 -11.10
C GLY A 441 -30.91 -60.61 -10.29
N ILE A 442 -30.47 -59.44 -10.76
CA ILE A 442 -29.91 -58.39 -9.88
C ILE A 442 -30.26 -57.01 -10.46
N GLU A 443 -31.56 -56.70 -10.54
CA GLU A 443 -32.02 -55.32 -10.83
C GLU A 443 -33.08 -54.82 -9.83
N ASP A 444 -33.26 -55.49 -8.68
CA ASP A 444 -34.32 -55.15 -7.72
C ASP A 444 -33.83 -54.81 -6.29
N ASP A 445 -32.52 -54.65 -6.06
CA ASP A 445 -31.96 -54.40 -4.71
C ASP A 445 -31.14 -53.10 -4.57
N LEU A 446 -31.46 -52.06 -5.36
CA LEU A 446 -30.94 -50.69 -5.13
C LEU A 446 -32.04 -49.61 -5.16
N ALA A 447 -33.28 -49.97 -4.83
CA ALA A 447 -34.39 -49.02 -4.61
C ALA A 447 -34.74 -48.79 -3.14
N THR A 448 -33.96 -49.31 -2.18
CA THR A 448 -34.11 -48.99 -0.75
C THR A 448 -32.78 -49.05 0.00
N LEU A 449 -32.06 -47.93 0.00
CA LEU A 449 -31.37 -47.36 1.17
C LEU A 449 -30.89 -45.93 0.89
#